data_AF-A0A699ST46-F1
#
_entry.id   AF-A0A699ST46-F1
#
_cell.length_a   1.000
_cell.length_b   1.000
_cell.length_c   1.000
_cell.angle_alpha   90.00
_cell.angle_beta   90.00
_cell.angle_gamma   90.00
#
_symmetry.space_group_name_H-M   'P 1'
#
loop_
_entity.id
_entity.type
_entity.pdbx_description
1 polymer ?
#
loop_
_entity_poly.entity_id
_entity_poly.type
_entity_poly.pdbx_seq_one_letter_code
_entity_poly.pdbx_strand_id
1 'polypeptide(L)'
;MASLVDKAILSGADNRPPMLEKDMYDSWKSRMELYMLNRPHGRMILESVKQGPLIWPSVEVEGVTRLKKYSELSAVEAIQGDCDVKATNIILQGLPPEVNTKFLNALPSEWSKFVTDVKLVRDLHTTNVDQL
;
A
#
# COMPACT_ATOMS: atom_id res chain seq x y z
N MET A 1 31.60 -19.85 3.89
CA MET A 1 30.38 -20.35 4.53
C MET A 1 30.12 -19.41 5.70
N ALA A 2 29.25 -18.40 5.54
CA ALA A 2 28.96 -17.43 6.58
C ALA A 2 27.97 -18.02 7.60
N SER A 3 28.17 -17.77 8.88
CA SER A 3 27.44 -18.42 9.97
C SER A 3 26.09 -17.74 10.24
N LEU A 4 25.15 -18.46 10.87
CA LEU A 4 23.86 -17.92 11.33
C LEU A 4 23.98 -16.67 12.23
N VAL A 5 25.13 -16.48 12.87
CA VAL A 5 25.44 -15.32 13.71
C VAL A 5 25.76 -14.07 12.87
N ASP A 6 26.38 -14.23 11.70
CA ASP A 6 26.70 -13.12 10.79
C ASP A 6 25.43 -12.49 10.18
N LYS A 7 24.33 -13.28 10.07
CA LYS A 7 23.02 -12.78 9.64
C LYS A 7 22.29 -11.96 10.71
N ALA A 8 22.60 -12.18 11.99
CA ALA A 8 21.94 -11.47 13.10
C ALA A 8 22.52 -10.07 13.35
N ILE A 9 23.81 -9.86 13.03
CA ILE A 9 24.55 -8.63 13.33
C ILE A 9 24.20 -7.46 12.39
N LEU A 10 23.58 -7.73 11.23
CA LEU A 10 23.04 -6.69 10.34
C LEU A 10 21.70 -6.09 10.81
N SER A 11 21.22 -6.44 12.01
CA SER A 11 19.96 -5.90 12.58
C SER A 11 20.14 -4.63 13.43
N GLY A 12 21.31 -3.99 13.38
CA GLY A 12 21.61 -2.77 14.14
C GLY A 12 21.47 -1.48 13.33
N ALA A 13 20.65 -0.56 13.87
CA ALA A 13 20.55 0.89 13.57
C ALA A 13 19.72 1.33 12.34
N ASP A 14 18.42 1.09 12.38
CA ASP A 14 17.33 2.10 12.20
C ASP A 14 16.00 1.34 12.21
N ASN A 15 14.90 1.99 12.57
CA ASN A 15 13.58 1.38 12.81
C ASN A 15 12.87 0.78 11.57
N ARG A 16 13.62 0.33 10.57
CA ARG A 16 13.16 -0.28 9.33
C ARG A 16 13.31 -1.81 9.41
N PRO A 17 12.28 -2.60 9.06
CA PRO A 17 12.45 -4.04 9.01
C PRO A 17 13.55 -4.40 8.01
N PRO A 18 14.48 -5.32 8.36
CA PRO A 18 15.49 -5.78 7.41
C PRO A 18 14.80 -6.42 6.21
N MET A 19 15.46 -6.34 5.05
CA MET A 19 15.04 -6.90 3.77
C MET A 19 15.12 -8.43 3.82
N LEU A 20 14.06 -9.13 3.40
CA LEU A 20 13.80 -10.51 3.81
C LEU A 20 14.04 -11.47 2.65
N GLU A 21 14.92 -12.45 2.89
CA GLU A 21 15.02 -13.67 2.08
C GLU A 21 13.60 -14.30 1.94
N LYS A 22 13.33 -15.06 0.88
CA LYS A 22 11.96 -15.54 0.55
C LYS A 22 11.29 -16.32 1.69
N ASP A 23 12.09 -16.99 2.51
CA ASP A 23 11.69 -17.71 3.73
C ASP A 23 11.25 -16.79 4.88
N MET A 24 11.63 -15.52 4.83
CA MET A 24 11.33 -14.53 5.85
C MET A 24 10.12 -13.64 5.52
N TYR A 25 9.40 -13.96 4.43
CA TYR A 25 8.22 -13.23 3.99
C TYR A 25 7.09 -13.23 5.06
N ASP A 26 6.84 -14.36 5.70
CA ASP A 26 5.79 -14.45 6.74
C ASP A 26 6.13 -13.57 7.96
N SER A 27 7.42 -13.44 8.28
CA SER A 27 7.92 -12.55 9.32
C SER A 27 7.74 -11.08 8.92
N TRP A 28 8.04 -10.73 7.66
CA TRP A 28 7.78 -9.39 7.11
C TRP A 28 6.31 -9.03 7.23
N LYS A 29 5.45 -9.93 6.73
CA LYS A 29 4.00 -9.75 6.66
C LYS A 29 3.45 -9.53 8.05
N SER A 30 3.79 -10.40 9.00
CA SER A 30 3.36 -10.27 10.40
C SER A 30 3.77 -8.92 11.02
N ARG A 31 5.00 -8.45 10.75
CA ARG A 31 5.47 -7.13 11.21
C ARG A 31 4.70 -5.98 10.56
N MET A 32 4.43 -6.06 9.26
CA MET A 32 3.65 -5.05 8.54
C MET A 32 2.20 -5.00 9.02
N GLU A 33 1.55 -6.15 9.21
CA GLU A 33 0.18 -6.23 9.70
C GLU A 33 0.05 -5.62 11.11
N LEU A 34 0.96 -5.96 12.02
CA LEU A 34 1.02 -5.35 13.36
C LEU A 34 1.27 -3.84 13.30
N TYR A 35 2.17 -3.39 12.41
CA TYR A 35 2.44 -1.98 12.23
C TYR A 35 1.22 -1.22 11.73
N MET A 36 0.51 -1.76 10.74
CA MET A 36 -0.74 -1.20 10.21
C MET A 36 -1.81 -1.11 11.30
N LEU A 37 -2.02 -2.18 12.07
CA LEU A 37 -3.01 -2.22 13.16
C LEU A 37 -2.77 -1.16 14.23
N ASN A 38 -1.50 -0.79 14.48
CA ASN A 38 -1.12 0.24 15.45
C ASN A 38 -1.25 1.68 14.92
N ARG A 39 -1.74 1.89 13.70
CA ARG A 39 -2.00 3.23 13.15
C ARG A 39 -3.43 3.70 13.41
N PRO A 40 -3.69 5.03 13.33
CA PRO A 40 -5.05 5.53 13.17
C PRO A 40 -5.70 4.88 11.96
N HIS A 41 -6.93 4.37 12.15
CA HIS A 41 -7.67 3.53 11.20
C HIS A 41 -6.99 2.19 10.87
N GLY A 42 -6.15 1.66 11.78
CA GLY A 42 -5.32 0.49 11.51
C GLY A 42 -6.05 -0.75 11.02
N ARG A 43 -7.27 -1.00 11.52
CA ARG A 43 -8.14 -2.05 10.97
C ARG A 43 -8.55 -1.79 9.52
N MET A 44 -8.97 -0.57 9.19
CA MET A 44 -9.33 -0.21 7.81
C MET A 44 -8.12 -0.32 6.88
N ILE A 45 -6.94 0.16 7.31
CA ILE A 45 -5.69 0.06 6.54
C ILE A 45 -5.37 -1.41 6.22
N LEU A 46 -5.43 -2.30 7.23
CA LEU A 46 -5.14 -3.72 7.01
C LEU A 46 -6.18 -4.40 6.11
N GLU A 47 -7.47 -4.12 6.32
CA GLU A 47 -8.54 -4.68 5.49
C GLU A 47 -8.45 -4.22 4.05
N SER A 48 -8.03 -2.98 3.80
CA SER A 48 -7.78 -2.44 2.45
C SER A 48 -6.79 -3.32 1.67
N VAL A 49 -5.70 -3.74 2.32
CA VAL A 49 -4.68 -4.60 1.69
C VAL A 49 -5.23 -6.00 1.40
N LYS A 50 -6.12 -6.52 2.26
CA LYS A 50 -6.67 -7.88 2.13
C LYS A 50 -7.82 -7.96 1.12
N GLN A 51 -8.68 -6.95 1.10
CA GLN A 51 -9.91 -6.94 0.30
C GLN A 51 -9.73 -6.21 -1.03
N GLY A 52 -8.69 -5.37 -1.14
CA GLY A 52 -8.45 -4.48 -2.27
C GLY A 52 -8.80 -3.03 -1.94
N PRO A 53 -8.32 -2.08 -2.76
CA PRO A 53 -8.56 -0.67 -2.53
C PRO A 53 -10.00 -0.27 -2.88
N LEU A 54 -10.36 0.96 -2.51
CA LEU A 54 -11.59 1.60 -2.92
C LEU A 54 -11.75 1.51 -4.45
N ILE A 55 -12.84 0.88 -4.88
CA ILE A 55 -13.32 1.03 -6.25
C ILE A 55 -13.80 2.47 -6.38
N TRP A 56 -13.09 3.27 -7.17
CA TRP A 56 -13.38 4.69 -7.26
C TRP A 56 -14.81 4.92 -7.77
N PRO A 57 -15.65 5.63 -7.02
CA PRO A 57 -17.06 5.80 -7.37
C PRO A 57 -17.22 6.69 -8.62
N SER A 58 -18.24 6.37 -9.42
CA SER A 58 -18.69 7.19 -10.53
C SER A 58 -19.99 7.92 -10.21
N VAL A 59 -20.29 8.94 -11.00
CA VAL A 59 -21.54 9.70 -10.97
C VAL A 59 -21.98 9.95 -12.41
N GLU A 60 -23.29 9.87 -12.65
CA GLU A 60 -23.89 10.28 -13.91
C GLU A 60 -24.23 11.75 -13.85
N VAL A 61 -23.65 12.53 -14.76
CA VAL A 61 -23.96 13.94 -14.95
C VAL A 61 -24.45 14.10 -16.39
N GLU A 62 -25.71 14.50 -16.55
CA GLU A 62 -26.31 14.75 -17.87
C GLU A 62 -26.25 13.53 -18.82
N GLY A 63 -26.38 12.32 -18.28
CA GLY A 63 -26.32 11.06 -19.04
C GLY A 63 -24.90 10.58 -19.35
N VAL A 64 -23.87 11.28 -18.88
CA VAL A 64 -22.46 10.87 -18.99
C VAL A 64 -21.97 10.36 -17.64
N THR A 65 -21.51 9.11 -17.61
CA THR A 65 -20.84 8.55 -16.42
C THR A 65 -19.41 9.06 -16.36
N ARG A 66 -19.07 9.79 -15.29
CA ARG A 66 -17.69 10.19 -14.98
C ARG A 66 -17.29 9.75 -13.58
N LEU A 67 -15.99 9.63 -13.32
CA LEU A 67 -15.50 9.42 -11.96
C LEU A 67 -15.83 10.64 -11.08
N LYS A 68 -16.16 10.39 -9.81
CA LYS A 68 -16.35 11.45 -8.82
C LYS A 68 -15.05 12.20 -8.56
N LYS A 69 -15.13 13.51 -8.32
CA LYS A 69 -14.03 14.27 -7.72
C LYS A 69 -13.89 13.88 -6.24
N TYR A 70 -12.71 14.10 -5.65
CA TYR A 70 -12.51 13.85 -4.23
C TYR A 70 -13.53 14.60 -3.35
N SER A 71 -13.88 15.83 -3.71
CA SER A 71 -14.90 16.65 -3.02
C SER A 71 -16.33 16.12 -3.12
N GLU A 72 -16.60 15.20 -4.04
CA GLU A 72 -17.90 14.55 -4.25
C GLU A 72 -17.99 13.20 -3.52
N LEU A 73 -16.90 12.75 -2.88
CA LEU A 73 -16.88 11.55 -2.06
C LEU A 73 -17.65 11.78 -0.76
N SER A 74 -18.36 10.73 -0.32
CA SER A 74 -18.83 10.64 1.05
C SER A 74 -17.64 10.58 2.01
N ALA A 75 -17.90 10.91 3.29
CA ALA A 75 -16.86 10.83 4.32
C ALA A 75 -16.26 9.42 4.43
N VAL A 76 -17.06 8.37 4.21
CA VAL A 76 -16.59 6.98 4.27
C VAL A 76 -15.68 6.64 3.10
N GLU A 77 -16.05 7.03 1.88
CA GLU A 77 -15.21 6.83 0.67
C GLU A 77 -13.88 7.60 0.79
N ALA A 78 -13.90 8.84 1.29
CA ALA A 78 -12.70 9.63 1.50
C ALA A 78 -11.77 8.99 2.55
N ILE A 79 -12.30 8.57 3.69
CA ILE A 79 -11.51 7.87 4.73
C ILE A 79 -10.92 6.57 4.18
N GLN A 80 -11.66 5.83 3.36
CA GLN A 80 -11.17 4.60 2.75
C GLN A 80 -10.02 4.89 1.77
N GLY A 81 -10.18 5.86 0.86
CA GLY A 81 -9.14 6.26 -0.08
C GLY A 81 -7.86 6.74 0.63
N ASP A 82 -8.01 7.48 1.73
CA ASP A 82 -6.88 7.90 2.57
C ASP A 82 -6.18 6.70 3.24
N CYS A 83 -6.95 5.70 3.70
CA CYS A 83 -6.41 4.45 4.23
C CYS A 83 -5.66 3.65 3.14
N ASP A 84 -6.17 3.63 1.91
CA ASP A 84 -5.54 2.93 0.79
C ASP A 84 -4.16 3.53 0.44
N VAL A 85 -4.10 4.86 0.38
CA VAL A 85 -2.85 5.62 0.17
C VAL A 85 -1.88 5.36 1.32
N LYS A 86 -2.36 5.37 2.56
CA LYS A 86 -1.54 5.14 3.74
C LYS A 86 -1.00 3.71 3.80
N ALA A 87 -1.82 2.71 3.46
CA ALA A 87 -1.39 1.32 3.33
C ALA A 87 -0.30 1.18 2.28
N THR A 88 -0.49 1.80 1.11
CA THR A 88 0.51 1.82 0.02
C THR A 88 1.83 2.42 0.47
N ASN A 89 1.79 3.56 1.18
CA ASN A 89 3.00 4.20 1.71
C ASN A 89 3.72 3.33 2.73
N ILE A 90 2.99 2.65 3.63
CA ILE A 90 3.57 1.71 4.60
C ILE A 90 4.26 0.55 3.90
N ILE A 91 3.58 -0.06 2.91
CA ILE A 91 4.15 -1.17 2.12
C ILE A 91 5.43 -0.72 1.43
N LEU A 92 5.41 0.42 0.74
CA LEU A 92 6.57 0.95 0.03
C LEU A 92 7.73 1.35 0.96
N GLN A 93 7.46 1.90 2.14
CA GLN A 93 8.49 2.22 3.14
C GLN A 93 9.13 0.97 3.74
N GLY A 94 8.33 -0.09 3.91
CA GLY A 94 8.81 -1.42 4.30
C GLY A 94 9.65 -2.12 3.24
N LEU A 95 9.73 -1.56 2.02
CA LEU A 95 10.58 -2.04 0.94
C LEU A 95 11.86 -1.19 0.79
N PRO A 96 13.00 -1.80 0.43
CA PRO A 96 14.22 -1.07 0.07
C PRO A 96 14.04 -0.23 -1.19
N PRO A 97 14.53 1.02 -1.23
CA PRO A 97 14.35 1.92 -2.39
C PRO A 97 15.00 1.39 -3.67
N GLU A 98 16.15 0.74 -3.54
CA GLU A 98 17.02 0.34 -4.65
C GLU A 98 16.48 -0.83 -5.49
N VAL A 99 15.36 -1.43 -5.09
CA VAL A 99 14.90 -2.70 -5.70
C VAL A 99 13.38 -2.81 -5.87
N ASN A 100 12.67 -1.69 -5.78
CA ASN A 100 11.20 -1.62 -5.74
C ASN A 100 10.48 -2.47 -6.80
N THR A 101 10.97 -2.51 -8.05
CA THR A 101 10.32 -3.27 -9.13
C THR A 101 10.44 -4.79 -8.99
N LYS A 102 11.61 -5.32 -8.62
CA LYS A 102 11.79 -6.77 -8.40
C LYS A 102 11.09 -7.22 -7.12
N PHE A 103 11.03 -6.34 -6.11
CA PHE A 103 10.41 -6.65 -4.82
C PHE A 103 8.89 -6.59 -4.84
N LEU A 104 8.28 -5.66 -5.58
CA LEU A 104 6.83 -5.68 -5.80
C LEU A 104 6.38 -6.99 -6.43
N ASN A 105 7.17 -7.55 -7.36
CA ASN A 105 6.88 -8.86 -7.96
C ASN A 105 7.09 -10.06 -7.01
N ALA A 106 7.78 -9.85 -5.88
CA ALA A 106 8.06 -10.88 -4.87
C ALA A 106 7.12 -10.81 -3.65
N LEU A 107 6.31 -9.75 -3.54
CA LEU A 107 5.19 -9.71 -2.59
C LEU A 107 4.14 -10.74 -3.01
N PRO A 108 3.32 -11.25 -2.07
CA PRO A 108 2.11 -11.96 -2.40
C PRO A 108 1.27 -11.14 -3.33
N SER A 109 0.64 -11.87 -4.24
CA SER A 109 -0.16 -11.32 -5.30
C SER A 109 -1.15 -10.27 -4.80
N GLU A 110 -1.74 -10.47 -3.61
CA GLU A 110 -2.72 -9.54 -3.04
C GLU A 110 -2.09 -8.17 -2.72
N TRP A 111 -0.91 -8.17 -2.10
CA TRP A 111 -0.22 -6.95 -1.67
C TRP A 111 0.39 -6.19 -2.86
N SER A 112 0.95 -6.93 -3.82
CA SER A 112 1.50 -6.36 -5.05
C SER A 112 0.40 -5.74 -5.93
N LYS A 113 -0.71 -6.47 -6.09
CA LYS A 113 -1.89 -6.02 -6.83
C LYS A 113 -2.49 -4.79 -6.18
N PHE A 114 -2.69 -4.79 -4.86
CA PHE A 114 -3.19 -3.65 -4.11
C PHE A 114 -2.37 -2.37 -4.37
N VAL A 115 -1.03 -2.44 -4.26
CA VAL A 115 -0.16 -1.29 -4.51
C VAL A 115 -0.30 -0.77 -5.94
N THR A 116 -0.46 -1.67 -6.91
CA THR A 116 -0.62 -1.31 -8.32
C THR A 116 -1.98 -0.66 -8.58
N ASP A 117 -3.05 -1.23 -8.03
CA ASP A 117 -4.43 -0.73 -8.17
C ASP A 117 -4.58 0.67 -7.54
N VAL A 118 -4.03 0.90 -6.34
CA VAL A 118 -4.05 2.23 -5.69
C VAL A 118 -3.28 3.27 -6.50
N LYS A 119 -2.10 2.90 -7.03
CA LYS A 119 -1.31 3.81 -7.85
C LYS A 119 -2.04 4.19 -9.14
N LEU A 120 -2.69 3.24 -9.80
CA LEU A 120 -3.48 3.49 -11.00
C LEU A 120 -4.60 4.50 -10.72
N VAL A 121 -5.36 4.31 -9.63
CA VAL A 121 -6.44 5.22 -9.22
C VAL A 121 -5.92 6.63 -8.93
N ARG A 122 -4.79 6.73 -8.23
CA ARG A 122 -4.15 8.03 -7.95
C ARG A 122 -3.66 8.70 -9.22
N ASP A 123 -3.03 7.95 -10.12
CA ASP A 123 -2.47 8.50 -11.36
C ASP A 123 -3.61 9.01 -12.26
N LEU A 124 -4.74 8.28 -12.35
CA LEU A 124 -5.98 8.74 -12.99
C LEU A 124 -6.49 10.07 -12.40
N HIS A 125 -6.39 10.26 -11.08
CA HIS A 125 -6.75 11.53 -10.44
C HIS A 125 -5.77 12.64 -10.81
N THR A 126 -4.46 12.40 -10.78
CA THR A 126 -3.47 13.43 -11.18
C THR A 126 -3.61 13.86 -12.64
N THR A 127 -3.88 12.92 -13.55
CA THR A 127 -4.08 13.24 -14.98
C THR A 127 -5.38 14.00 -15.24
N ASN A 128 -6.38 13.87 -14.38
CA ASN A 128 -7.65 14.59 -14.49
C ASN A 128 -7.64 15.96 -13.78
N VAL A 129 -6.58 16.29 -13.02
CA VAL A 129 -6.45 17.55 -12.26
C VAL A 129 -5.66 18.63 -13.01
N ASP A 130 -4.93 18.31 -14.08
CA ASP A 130 -4.15 19.27 -14.88
C ASP A 130 -4.91 19.86 -16.10
N GLN A 131 -6.25 19.96 -16.07
CA GLN A 131 -7.03 20.68 -17.10
C GLN A 131 -8.01 21.71 -16.55
N LEU A 132 -7.51 22.65 -15.74
CA LEU A 132 -8.16 23.94 -15.52
C LEU A 132 -7.14 25.08 -15.59
#